data_AF-A0A180GTT2-F1
#
_entry.id   AF-A0A180GTT2-F1
#
_cell.length_a   1.000
_cell.length_b   1.000
_cell.length_c   1.000
_cell.angle_alpha   90.00
_cell.angle_beta   90.00
_cell.angle_gamma   90.00
#
_symmetry.space_group_name_H-M   'P 1'
#
loop_
_entity.id
_entity.type
_entity.pdbx_description
1 polymer ?
#
loop_
_entity_poly.entity_id
_entity_poly.type
_entity_poly.pdbx_seq_one_letter_code
_entity_poly.pdbx_strand_id
1 'polypeptide(L)'
;MQANTFAHHITIGEETFVPDILVFRQDIADQCYEDARKKNELEFEDNPYRAGGERGGWDPATGAPKDRPDFTQAGLVQGSSRDGQSRYGALLG
;
A
#
# COMPACT_ATOMS: atom_id res chain seq x y z
N MET A 1 7.04 -15.53 -2.22
CA MET A 1 6.25 -16.60 -1.57
C MET A 1 5.68 -16.00 -0.31
N GLN A 2 4.36 -15.76 -0.24
CA GLN A 2 3.72 -15.17 0.94
C GLN A 2 3.25 -16.32 1.84
N ALA A 3 3.98 -16.59 2.92
CA ALA A 3 3.51 -17.53 3.93
C ALA A 3 2.51 -16.79 4.83
N ASN A 4 1.25 -17.21 4.81
CA ASN A 4 0.25 -16.80 5.79
C ASN A 4 0.60 -17.41 7.15
N THR A 5 0.28 -16.72 8.25
CA THR A 5 0.60 -17.15 9.63
C THR A 5 0.17 -18.58 9.93
N PHE A 6 -0.97 -19.03 9.38
CA PHE A 6 -1.49 -20.39 9.56
C PHE A 6 -0.78 -21.47 8.72
N ALA A 7 0.04 -21.11 7.74
CA ALA A 7 0.86 -22.09 7.02
C ALA A 7 2.12 -22.47 7.80
N HIS A 8 2.45 -21.75 8.87
CA HIS A 8 3.52 -22.15 9.78
C HIS A 8 2.98 -23.19 10.76
N HIS A 9 3.57 -24.37 10.77
CA HIS A 9 3.29 -25.40 11.77
C HIS A 9 4.51 -25.60 12.67
N ILE A 10 4.26 -25.92 13.94
CA ILE A 10 5.29 -26.20 14.94
C ILE A 10 5.25 -27.71 15.22
N THR A 11 6.37 -28.39 15.04
CA THR A 11 6.49 -29.82 15.35
C THR A 11 7.15 -29.99 16.72
N ILE A 12 6.51 -30.74 17.61
CA ILE A 12 7.05 -31.10 18.93
C ILE A 12 6.98 -32.62 19.04
N GLY A 13 8.13 -33.29 18.95
CA GLY A 13 8.18 -34.75 18.85
C GLY A 13 7.60 -35.24 17.52
N GLU A 14 6.62 -36.15 17.59
CA GLU A 14 5.92 -36.70 16.41
C GLU A 14 4.64 -35.92 16.05
N GLU A 15 4.26 -34.92 16.87
CA GLU A 15 3.03 -34.16 16.68
C GLU A 15 3.28 -32.79 16.06
N THR A 16 2.30 -32.31 15.28
CA THR A 16 2.36 -31.04 14.56
C THR A 16 1.18 -30.17 14.94
N PHE A 17 1.47 -28.91 15.30
CA PHE A 17 0.51 -27.95 15.82
C PHE A 17 0.46 -26.68 14.98
N VAL A 18 -0.71 -26.06 14.90
CA VAL A 18 -0.84 -24.68 14.43
C VAL A 18 -0.50 -23.75 15.61
N PRO A 19 0.27 -22.67 15.39
CA PRO A 19 0.56 -21.68 16.43
C PRO A 19 -0.73 -21.10 17.03
N ASP A 20 -0.79 -21.02 18.36
CA ASP A 20 -1.86 -20.30 19.05
C ASP A 20 -1.66 -18.79 18.88
N ILE A 21 -2.47 -18.19 18.00
CA ILE A 21 -2.41 -16.76 17.67
C ILE A 21 -3.07 -15.85 18.72
N LEU A 22 -3.73 -16.43 19.73
CA LEU A 22 -4.32 -15.65 20.82
C LEU A 22 -3.30 -15.31 21.90
N VAL A 23 -2.17 -16.02 21.93
CA VAL A 23 -1.10 -15.83 22.92
C VAL A 23 0.01 -14.98 22.32
N PHE A 24 0.25 -13.81 22.92
CA PHE A 24 1.40 -13.00 22.54
C PHE A 24 2.70 -13.60 23.05
N ARG A 25 3.65 -13.83 22.15
CA ARG A 25 4.96 -14.41 22.44
C ARG A 25 6.04 -13.33 22.44
N GLN A 26 6.35 -12.82 23.63
CA GLN A 26 7.34 -11.76 23.83
C GLN A 26 8.74 -12.17 23.33
N ASP A 27 9.14 -13.42 23.56
CA ASP A 27 10.41 -13.98 23.08
C ASP A 27 10.57 -13.88 21.56
N ILE A 28 9.51 -14.20 20.82
CA ILE A 28 9.49 -14.08 19.35
C ILE A 28 9.51 -12.60 18.94
N ALA A 29 8.73 -11.75 19.61
CA ALA A 29 8.69 -10.32 19.30
C ALA A 29 10.07 -9.66 19.50
N ASP A 30 10.75 -9.97 20.60
CA ASP A 30 12.08 -9.46 20.91
C ASP A 30 13.12 -9.93 19.89
N GLN A 31 13.08 -11.22 19.51
CA GLN A 31 13.96 -11.76 18.48
C GLN A 31 13.75 -11.07 17.13
N CYS A 32 12.50 -10.90 16.70
CA CYS A 32 12.18 -10.20 15.46
C CYS A 32 12.64 -8.74 15.49
N TYR A 33 12.48 -8.05 16.62
CA TYR A 33 12.94 -6.68 16.80
C TYR A 33 14.47 -6.57 16.67
N GLU A 34 15.21 -7.44 17.34
CA GLU A 34 16.68 -7.47 17.28
C GLU A 34 17.19 -7.79 15.87
N ASP A 35 16.52 -8.68 15.14
CA ASP A 35 16.90 -8.98 13.75
C ASP A 35 16.64 -7.81 12.80
N ALA A 36 15.50 -7.13 12.92
CA ALA A 36 15.21 -5.92 12.16
C ALA A 36 16.22 -4.81 12.49
N ARG A 37 16.57 -4.66 13.78
CA ARG A 37 17.58 -3.71 14.25
C ARG A 37 18.95 -3.99 13.63
N LYS A 38 19.42 -5.25 13.65
CA LYS A 38 20.71 -5.64 13.05
C LYS A 38 20.78 -5.37 11.55
N LYS A 39 19.64 -5.42 10.87
CA LYS A 39 19.54 -5.15 9.42
C LYS A 39 19.28 -3.69 9.08
N ASN A 40 19.18 -2.80 10.06
CA ASN A 40 18.73 -1.41 9.87
C ASN A 40 17.36 -1.31 9.18
N GLU A 41 16.48 -2.28 9.40
CA GLU A 41 15.12 -2.35 8.84
C GLU A 41 14.07 -1.74 9.80
N LEU A 42 14.51 -1.12 10.90
CA LEU A 42 13.61 -0.44 11.83
C LEU A 42 13.05 0.87 11.28
N GLU A 43 13.78 1.50 10.36
CA GLU A 43 13.36 2.74 9.74
C GLU A 43 12.81 2.48 8.34
N PHE A 44 11.65 3.06 8.06
CA PHE A 44 11.01 3.00 6.74
C PHE A 44 11.50 4.14 5.85
N GLU A 45 12.81 4.25 5.70
CA GLU A 45 13.46 5.31 4.89
C GLU A 45 13.08 5.18 3.41
N ASP A 46 13.04 3.95 2.89
CA ASP A 46 12.60 3.61 1.51
C ASP A 46 11.08 3.45 1.39
N ASN A 47 10.32 4.26 2.13
CA ASN A 47 8.87 4.31 1.95
C ASN A 47 8.52 5.48 1.01
N PRO A 48 7.99 5.23 -0.20
CA PRO A 48 7.61 6.32 -1.10
C PRO A 48 6.53 7.21 -0.49
N TYR A 49 5.69 6.70 0.40
CA TYR A 49 4.60 7.45 1.04
C TYR A 49 5.04 8.23 2.29
N ARG A 50 6.30 8.18 2.71
CA ARG A 50 6.79 9.00 3.83
C ARG A 50 6.69 10.48 3.48
N ALA A 51 6.56 11.34 4.49
CA ALA A 51 6.63 12.79 4.29
C ALA A 51 7.94 13.18 3.57
N GLY A 52 7.84 13.90 2.46
CA GLY A 52 8.98 14.24 1.60
C GLY A 52 9.43 13.15 0.62
N GLY A 53 8.86 11.94 0.68
CA GLY A 53 9.06 10.88 -0.30
C GLY A 53 8.29 11.13 -1.60
N GLU A 54 8.58 10.35 -2.64
CA GLU A 54 7.99 10.47 -3.99
C GLU A 54 6.46 10.53 -3.99
N ARG A 55 5.82 9.82 -3.05
CA ARG A 55 4.38 9.72 -2.85
C ARG A 55 3.93 10.25 -1.48
N GLY A 56 4.68 11.13 -0.83
CA GLY A 56 4.31 11.67 0.49
C GLY A 56 2.93 12.35 0.54
N GLY A 57 2.50 12.91 -0.59
CA GLY A 57 1.15 13.50 -0.78
C GLY A 57 0.06 12.51 -1.20
N TRP A 58 0.34 11.21 -1.28
CA TRP A 58 -0.60 10.20 -1.73
C TRP A 58 -1.16 9.43 -0.54
N ASP A 59 -2.41 9.02 -0.64
CA ASP A 59 -3.04 8.12 0.33
C ASP A 59 -2.49 6.69 0.09
N PRO A 60 -1.82 6.07 1.08
CA PRO A 60 -1.28 4.72 0.95
C PRO A 60 -2.34 3.64 0.73
N ALA A 61 -3.59 3.88 1.19
CA ALA A 61 -4.67 2.91 1.07
C ALA A 61 -5.28 2.88 -0.34
N THR A 62 -5.44 4.06 -0.96
CA THR A 62 -6.03 4.18 -2.32
C THR A 62 -4.97 4.24 -3.41
N GLY A 63 -3.72 4.58 -3.07
CA GLY A 63 -2.67 4.83 -4.04
C GLY A 63 -2.96 6.06 -4.92
N ALA A 64 -3.77 7.01 -4.45
CA ALA A 64 -4.13 8.23 -5.16
C ALA A 64 -3.58 9.48 -4.43
N PRO A 65 -3.29 10.58 -5.15
CA PRO A 65 -2.99 11.87 -4.52
C PRO A 65 -4.13 12.31 -3.60
N LYS A 66 -3.80 12.76 -2.38
CA LYS A 66 -4.76 13.21 -1.35
C LYS A 66 -5.62 14.42 -1.78
N ASP A 67 -5.11 15.22 -2.72
CA ASP A 67 -5.75 16.45 -3.19
C ASP A 67 -6.62 16.27 -4.45
N ARG A 68 -6.93 15.03 -4.85
CA ARG A 68 -7.94 14.87 -5.91
C ARG A 68 -9.30 15.18 -5.30
N PRO A 69 -10.03 16.21 -5.78
CA PRO A 69 -11.44 16.33 -5.43
C PRO A 69 -12.14 15.06 -5.91
N ASP A 70 -12.83 14.39 -4.99
CA ASP A 70 -13.58 13.17 -5.27
C ASP A 70 -14.59 13.44 -6.40
N PHE A 71 -14.32 12.95 -7.61
CA PHE A 71 -15.33 12.93 -8.68
C PHE A 71 -16.32 11.76 -8.53
N THR A 72 -16.47 11.20 -7.32
CA THR A 72 -17.46 10.17 -7.02
C THR A 72 -18.64 10.72 -6.26
N GLN A 73 -19.31 11.75 -6.83
CA GLN A 73 -20.76 11.89 -6.66
C GLN A 73 -21.38 12.79 -7.75
N ALA A 74 -21.43 12.33 -9.01
CA ALA A 74 -22.44 12.82 -9.96
C ALA A 74 -22.63 11.86 -11.14
N GLY A 75 -23.85 11.38 -11.31
CA GLY A 75 -24.42 11.22 -12.65
C GLY A 75 -24.20 9.88 -13.32
N LEU A 76 -25.20 9.01 -13.17
CA LEU A 76 -25.74 8.23 -14.27
C LEU A 76 -25.81 9.07 -15.57
N VAL A 77 -25.49 8.42 -16.70
CA VAL A 77 -25.96 8.68 -18.09
C VAL A 77 -25.15 9.60 -19.03
N GLN A 78 -24.78 8.99 -20.17
CA GLN A 78 -24.52 9.50 -21.54
C GLN A 78 -23.29 10.41 -21.76
N GLY A 79 -22.47 10.20 -22.78
CA GLY A 79 -22.59 9.31 -23.93
C GLY A 79 -21.30 9.34 -24.77
N SER A 80 -21.17 8.32 -25.60
CA SER A 80 -20.21 8.25 -26.70
C SER A 80 -20.28 9.51 -27.59
N SER A 81 -19.14 10.07 -27.97
CA SER A 81 -18.92 10.50 -29.36
C SER A 81 -17.48 10.88 -29.66
N ARG A 82 -17.10 10.53 -30.89
CA ARG A 82 -15.83 10.75 -31.57
C ARG A 82 -15.78 12.15 -32.18
N ASP A 83 -14.55 12.60 -32.43
CA ASP A 83 -14.11 13.57 -33.45
C ASP A 83 -14.67 15.01 -33.44
N GLY A 84 -13.79 16.00 -33.65
CA GLY A 84 -14.21 17.37 -33.85
C GLY A 84 -13.10 18.43 -33.88
N GLN A 85 -12.27 18.40 -34.92
CA GLN A 85 -11.43 19.51 -35.37
C GLN A 85 -12.22 20.82 -35.50
N SER A 86 -11.69 21.94 -34.98
CA SER A 86 -11.75 23.24 -35.68
C SER A 86 -10.80 24.25 -35.02
N ARG A 87 -9.81 24.74 -35.80
CA ARG A 87 -8.88 25.80 -35.41
C ARG A 87 -8.92 26.87 -36.50
N TYR A 88 -9.66 27.95 -36.24
CA TYR A 88 -9.60 29.26 -36.89
C TYR A 88 -10.22 30.23 -35.86
N GLY A 89 -9.68 31.39 -35.50
CA GLY A 89 -8.49 32.14 -35.88
C GLY A 89 -8.56 33.49 -35.16
N ALA A 90 -7.44 34.21 -35.02
CA ALA A 90 -7.45 35.66 -34.80
C ALA A 90 -6.14 36.25 -35.35
N LEU A 91 -6.32 37.11 -36.35
CA LEU A 91 -5.35 37.98 -37.01
C LEU A 91 -4.84 39.08 -36.07
N LEU A 92 -3.65 39.64 -36.34
CA LEU A 92 -3.34 41.09 -36.44
C LEU A 92 -1.81 41.30 -36.54
N GLY A 93 -1.39 42.07 -37.56
CA GLY A 93 -0.05 42.65 -37.68
C GLY A 93 0.62 42.41 -39.02
#